data_AF-A0A813ES10-F1
#
_entry.id   AF-A0A813ES10-F1
#
_cell.length_a   1.000
_cell.length_b   1.000
_cell.length_c   1.000
_cell.angle_alpha   90.00
_cell.angle_beta   90.00
_cell.angle_gamma   90.00
#
_symmetry.space_group_name_H-M   'P 1'
#
loop_
_entity.id
_entity.type
_entity.pdbx_description
1 polymer ?
#
loop_
_entity_poly.entity_id
_entity_poly.type
_entity_poly.pdbx_seq_one_letter_code
_entity_poly.pdbx_strand_id
1 'polypeptide(L)'
;ETKAAQEQVTSLKQSIAELKEGVEQDLKSWLAGETRSLDGKANRLEPRLARLNNLLARFREDAKKKDAAELMALERQVMAMLKHHKKAKSLSPDEVFAAISKKESVTQKDFLTFFEKKCEKEEPKEGAAPAPSQEDLGRLFKFLDEKGEGSVNKERLMLLIRTCMKVLKDGLITDNASIADGQTLRRLEVGEVVEVLSSPAADGDTEVMRAKCRTTKDGLEGWVSISGNQGSVFLQEGGTVFKVVKEIIMTDSFELDSEDSKDVTKEPRKLRAGELIEVRVFESKEEKSGLVRLKCKAKSDGALGWVTIVGNAGTKFLEVV
;
A
#
# COMPACT_ATOMS: atom_id res chain seq x y z
N GLU A 1 -1.83 29.08 10.77
CA GLU A 1 -2.73 30.23 10.48
C GLU A 1 -4.02 30.21 11.29
N THR A 2 -4.89 29.19 11.21
CA THR A 2 -6.14 29.19 12.00
C THR A 2 -5.96 29.19 13.51
N LYS A 3 -4.92 28.52 14.02
CA LYS A 3 -4.55 28.57 15.45
C LYS A 3 -4.23 29.99 15.92
N ALA A 4 -3.44 30.73 15.14
CA ALA A 4 -3.11 32.13 15.45
C ALA A 4 -4.36 33.03 15.43
N ALA A 5 -5.28 32.80 14.49
CA ALA A 5 -6.55 33.52 14.46
C ALA A 5 -7.45 33.20 15.67
N GLN A 6 -7.43 31.95 16.16
CA GLN A 6 -8.12 31.58 17.41
C GLN A 6 -7.51 32.29 18.62
N GLU A 7 -6.18 32.31 18.72
CA GLU A 7 -5.47 33.03 19.80
C GLU A 7 -5.79 34.53 19.79
N GLN A 8 -5.88 35.16 18.61
CA GLN A 8 -6.30 36.55 18.48
C GLN A 8 -7.75 36.79 18.92
N VAL A 9 -8.68 35.88 18.61
CA VAL A 9 -10.07 35.99 19.07
C VAL A 9 -10.16 35.81 20.59
N THR A 10 -9.38 34.91 21.16
CA THR A 10 -9.27 34.74 22.62
C THR A 10 -8.73 36.01 23.28
N SER A 11 -7.64 36.57 22.74
CA SER A 11 -7.06 37.83 23.23
C SER A 11 -8.05 39.00 23.12
N LEU A 12 -8.79 39.12 22.00
CA LEU A 12 -9.83 40.14 21.83
C LEU A 12 -10.91 40.03 22.91
N LYS A 13 -11.39 38.81 23.19
CA LYS A 13 -12.38 38.58 24.26
C LYS A 13 -11.84 38.95 25.63
N GLN A 14 -10.58 38.62 25.90
CA GLN A 14 -9.92 38.98 27.14
C GLN A 14 -9.82 40.49 27.29
N SER A 15 -9.39 41.22 26.26
CA SER A 15 -9.35 42.69 26.29
C SER A 15 -10.74 43.31 26.46
N ILE A 16 -11.79 42.74 25.86
CA ILE A 16 -13.18 43.19 26.08
C ILE A 16 -13.63 42.95 27.54
N ALA A 17 -13.17 41.87 28.16
CA ALA A 17 -13.45 41.58 29.57
C ALA A 17 -12.71 42.54 30.50
N GLU A 18 -11.41 42.76 30.26
CA GLU A 18 -10.55 43.68 31.02
C GLU A 18 -11.09 45.13 30.98
N LEU A 19 -11.66 45.57 29.85
CA LEU A 19 -12.32 46.89 29.75
C LEU A 19 -13.44 47.08 30.78
N LYS A 20 -14.10 46.01 31.21
CA LYS A 20 -15.23 46.04 32.15
C LYS A 20 -14.78 46.04 33.61
N GLU A 21 -13.49 45.87 33.89
CA GLU A 21 -12.91 45.84 35.23
C GLU A 21 -12.63 47.26 35.77
N GLY A 22 -12.79 47.46 37.09
CA GLY A 22 -12.43 48.73 37.74
C GLY A 22 -13.29 49.95 37.38
N VAL A 23 -14.43 49.75 36.71
CA VAL A 23 -15.30 50.85 36.23
C VAL A 23 -16.23 51.36 37.33
N GLU A 24 -16.32 52.69 37.47
CA GLU A 24 -17.27 53.37 38.36
C GLU A 24 -18.71 52.94 38.13
N GLN A 25 -19.49 52.84 39.20
CA GLN A 25 -20.82 52.25 39.19
C GLN A 25 -21.78 52.93 38.18
N ASP A 26 -21.66 54.24 38.02
CA ASP A 26 -22.52 55.05 37.14
C ASP A 26 -22.19 54.86 35.65
N LEU A 27 -20.97 54.42 35.32
CA LEU A 27 -20.50 54.21 33.94
C LEU A 27 -20.70 52.78 33.43
N LYS A 28 -21.01 51.83 34.31
CA LYS A 28 -21.14 50.39 33.97
C LYS A 28 -22.18 50.12 32.88
N SER A 29 -23.35 50.77 32.94
CA SER A 29 -24.44 50.56 31.98
C SER A 29 -24.08 51.06 30.57
N TRP A 30 -23.44 52.23 30.51
CA TRP A 30 -22.96 52.81 29.26
C TRP A 30 -21.90 51.91 28.61
N LEU A 31 -20.89 51.49 29.37
CA LEU A 31 -19.82 50.63 28.86
C LEU A 31 -20.31 49.24 28.45
N ALA A 32 -21.29 48.68 29.17
CA ALA A 32 -21.95 47.44 28.77
C ALA A 32 -22.67 47.57 27.42
N GLY A 33 -23.26 48.73 27.13
CA GLY A 33 -23.83 49.06 25.82
C GLY A 33 -22.77 49.11 24.71
N GLU A 34 -21.65 49.78 24.98
CA GLU A 34 -20.57 49.97 24.01
C GLU A 34 -19.85 48.64 23.67
N THR A 35 -19.57 47.82 24.69
CA THR A 35 -18.90 46.53 24.53
C THR A 35 -19.79 45.45 23.91
N ARG A 36 -21.13 45.60 23.95
CA ARG A 36 -22.09 44.60 23.42
C ARG A 36 -21.89 44.29 21.94
N SER A 37 -21.57 45.30 21.13
CA SER A 37 -21.31 45.12 19.70
C SER A 37 -20.02 44.34 19.46
N LEU A 38 -18.98 44.61 20.27
CA LEU A 38 -17.71 43.92 20.22
C LEU A 38 -17.84 42.45 20.64
N ASP A 39 -18.54 42.19 21.75
CA ASP A 39 -18.89 40.83 22.20
C ASP A 39 -19.65 40.06 21.11
N GLY A 40 -20.65 40.69 20.50
CA GLY A 40 -21.42 40.09 19.41
C GLY A 40 -20.57 39.74 18.19
N LYS A 41 -19.59 40.58 17.84
CA LYS A 41 -18.64 40.31 16.74
C LYS A 41 -17.66 39.19 17.12
N ALA A 42 -17.06 39.23 18.31
CA ALA A 42 -16.11 38.22 18.79
C ALA A 42 -16.77 36.82 18.89
N ASN A 43 -17.99 36.75 19.43
CA ASN A 43 -18.74 35.50 19.57
C ASN A 43 -19.16 34.88 18.22
N ARG A 44 -19.27 35.68 17.15
CA ARG A 44 -19.53 35.16 15.79
C ARG A 44 -18.26 34.59 15.12
N LEU A 45 -17.08 35.00 15.55
CA LEU A 45 -15.81 34.53 14.96
C LEU A 45 -15.46 33.11 15.40
N GLU A 46 -15.73 32.74 16.65
CA GLU A 46 -15.49 31.39 17.17
C GLU A 46 -16.14 30.26 16.34
N PRO A 47 -17.47 30.23 16.13
CA PRO A 47 -18.09 29.16 15.34
C PRO A 47 -17.62 29.16 13.88
N ARG A 48 -17.23 30.33 13.33
CA ARG A 48 -16.66 30.43 11.98
C ARG A 48 -15.26 29.81 11.92
N LEU A 49 -14.40 30.09 12.90
CA LEU A 49 -13.07 29.49 13.02
C LEU A 49 -13.14 28.00 13.28
N ALA A 50 -14.07 27.55 14.14
CA ALA A 50 -14.32 26.13 14.38
C ALA A 50 -14.75 25.41 13.09
N ARG A 51 -15.69 25.98 12.33
CA ARG A 51 -16.10 25.44 11.02
C ARG A 51 -14.94 25.40 10.03
N LEU A 52 -14.13 26.46 9.94
CA LEU A 52 -12.97 26.53 9.06
C LEU A 52 -11.94 25.44 9.41
N ASN A 53 -11.65 25.23 10.71
CA ASN A 53 -10.75 24.18 11.16
C ASN A 53 -11.26 22.78 10.76
N ASN A 54 -12.55 22.50 10.95
CA ASN A 54 -13.13 21.23 10.56
C ASN A 54 -13.07 21.00 9.04
N LEU A 55 -13.34 22.06 8.24
CA LEU A 55 -13.22 21.98 6.78
C LEU A 55 -11.78 21.78 6.34
N LEU A 56 -10.81 22.49 6.92
CA LEU A 56 -9.39 22.32 6.60
C LEU A 56 -8.90 20.92 6.98
N ALA A 57 -9.30 20.39 8.13
CA ALA A 57 -8.98 19.03 8.54
C ALA A 57 -9.51 18.01 7.53
N ARG A 58 -10.79 18.16 7.13
CA ARG A 58 -11.40 17.31 6.09
C ARG A 58 -10.70 17.43 4.74
N PHE A 59 -10.42 18.64 4.26
CA PHE A 59 -9.78 18.83 2.96
C PHE A 59 -8.35 18.30 2.93
N ARG A 60 -7.60 18.40 4.03
CA ARG A 60 -6.29 17.76 4.14
C ARG A 60 -6.40 16.24 4.05
N GLU A 61 -7.39 15.66 4.69
CA GLU A 61 -7.64 14.21 4.65
C GLU A 61 -8.08 13.75 3.26
N ASP A 62 -9.00 14.48 2.62
CA ASP A 62 -9.46 14.19 1.27
C ASP A 62 -8.32 14.35 0.24
N ALA A 63 -7.45 15.36 0.41
CA ALA A 63 -6.26 15.54 -0.43
C ALA A 63 -5.30 14.35 -0.31
N LYS A 64 -4.96 13.93 0.93
CA LYS A 64 -4.11 12.75 1.15
C LYS A 64 -4.67 11.49 0.50
N LYS A 65 -5.99 11.27 0.59
CA LYS A 65 -6.66 10.11 -0.03
C LYS A 65 -6.58 10.15 -1.54
N LYS A 66 -6.76 11.34 -2.14
CA LYS A 66 -6.63 11.52 -3.60
C LYS A 66 -5.20 11.30 -4.06
N ASP A 67 -4.22 11.92 -3.40
CA ASP A 67 -2.80 11.74 -3.71
C ASP A 67 -2.39 10.27 -3.63
N ALA A 68 -2.86 9.54 -2.61
CA ALA A 68 -2.60 8.11 -2.47
C ALA A 68 -3.26 7.29 -3.59
N ALA A 69 -4.50 7.61 -3.97
CA ALA A 69 -5.19 6.93 -5.06
C ALA A 69 -4.52 7.17 -6.42
N GLU A 70 -4.07 8.41 -6.68
CA GLU A 70 -3.31 8.78 -7.88
C GLU A 70 -1.97 8.03 -7.93
N LEU A 71 -1.22 7.99 -6.82
CA LEU A 71 0.03 7.23 -6.73
C LEU A 71 -0.17 5.72 -6.97
N MET A 72 -1.25 5.12 -6.44
CA MET A 72 -1.56 3.71 -6.69
C MET A 72 -1.93 3.43 -8.15
N ALA A 73 -2.65 4.35 -8.80
CA ALA A 73 -2.97 4.24 -10.22
C ALA A 73 -1.70 4.34 -11.07
N LEU A 74 -0.83 5.29 -10.72
CA LEU A 74 0.45 5.50 -11.36
C LEU A 74 1.39 4.30 -11.19
N GLU A 75 1.49 3.76 -9.97
CA GLU A 75 2.24 2.54 -9.68
C GLU A 75 1.76 1.39 -10.58
N ARG A 76 0.44 1.16 -10.66
CA ARG A 76 -0.12 0.12 -11.54
C ARG A 76 0.30 0.32 -13.00
N GLN A 77 0.22 1.54 -13.50
CA GLN A 77 0.60 1.87 -14.88
C GLN A 77 2.09 1.61 -15.13
N VAL A 78 2.96 2.07 -14.22
CA VAL A 78 4.41 1.90 -14.33
C VAL A 78 4.83 0.43 -14.21
N MET A 79 4.18 -0.34 -13.34
CA MET A 79 4.43 -1.78 -13.24
C MET A 79 3.96 -2.54 -14.49
N ALA A 80 2.86 -2.11 -15.11
CA ALA A 80 2.45 -2.66 -16.41
C ALA A 80 3.51 -2.39 -17.50
N MET A 81 4.08 -1.19 -17.53
CA MET A 81 5.19 -0.87 -18.45
C MET A 81 6.43 -1.73 -18.20
N LEU A 82 6.81 -1.98 -16.94
CA LEU A 82 7.94 -2.86 -16.61
C LEU A 82 7.67 -4.31 -17.04
N LYS A 83 6.45 -4.81 -16.81
CA LYS A 83 6.03 -6.15 -17.25
C LYS A 83 6.05 -6.26 -18.78
N HIS A 84 5.60 -5.23 -19.48
CA HIS A 84 5.68 -5.18 -20.94
C HIS A 84 7.13 -5.22 -21.41
N HIS A 85 8.00 -4.37 -20.87
CA HIS A 85 9.43 -4.37 -21.23
C HIS A 85 10.09 -5.72 -20.98
N LYS A 86 9.80 -6.35 -19.82
CA LYS A 86 10.25 -7.70 -19.50
C LYS A 86 9.83 -8.70 -20.57
N LYS A 87 8.56 -8.70 -20.96
CA LYS A 87 8.00 -9.61 -21.96
C LYS A 87 8.58 -9.35 -23.35
N ALA A 88 8.58 -8.09 -23.80
CA ALA A 88 9.05 -7.68 -25.12
C ALA A 88 10.53 -8.06 -25.35
N LYS A 89 11.35 -7.98 -24.30
CA LYS A 89 12.77 -8.36 -24.35
C LYS A 89 13.08 -9.76 -23.81
N SER A 90 12.06 -10.54 -23.44
CA SER A 90 12.21 -11.87 -22.84
C SER A 90 13.20 -11.91 -21.66
N LEU A 91 13.18 -10.88 -20.82
CA LEU A 91 14.09 -10.73 -19.68
C LEU A 91 13.59 -11.49 -18.44
N SER A 92 14.52 -12.00 -17.67
CA SER A 92 14.30 -12.39 -16.28
C SER A 92 14.10 -11.15 -15.37
N PRO A 93 13.52 -11.30 -14.18
CA PRO A 93 13.41 -10.20 -13.22
C PRO A 93 14.75 -9.53 -12.88
N ASP A 94 15.82 -10.32 -12.73
CA ASP A 94 17.17 -9.81 -12.45
C ASP A 94 17.74 -8.99 -13.62
N GLU A 95 17.46 -9.40 -14.86
CA GLU A 95 17.87 -8.65 -16.05
C GLU A 95 17.09 -7.35 -16.22
N VAL A 96 15.80 -7.31 -15.84
CA VAL A 96 15.03 -6.07 -15.78
C VAL A 96 15.65 -5.10 -14.78
N PHE A 97 16.04 -5.59 -13.59
CA PHE A 97 16.75 -4.77 -12.61
C PHE A 97 18.07 -4.23 -13.20
N ALA A 98 18.87 -5.10 -13.82
CA ALA A 98 20.14 -4.73 -14.45
C ALA A 98 19.99 -3.73 -15.61
N ALA A 99 18.85 -3.75 -16.30
CA ALA A 99 18.52 -2.79 -17.35
C ALA A 99 18.28 -1.37 -16.80
N ILE A 100 17.71 -1.28 -15.58
CA ILE A 100 17.46 -0.03 -14.87
C ILE A 100 18.76 0.50 -14.24
N SER A 101 19.44 -0.32 -13.44
CA SER A 101 20.68 0.06 -12.74
C SER A 101 21.71 -1.06 -12.77
N LYS A 102 22.98 -0.68 -12.94
CA LYS A 102 24.13 -1.59 -12.82
C LYS A 102 24.67 -1.70 -11.38
N LYS A 103 24.09 -0.93 -10.45
CA LYS A 103 24.46 -0.91 -9.02
C LYS A 103 23.50 -1.80 -8.23
N GLU A 104 23.78 -1.98 -6.94
CA GLU A 104 22.93 -2.77 -6.03
C GLU A 104 21.58 -2.08 -5.70
N SER A 105 21.46 -0.79 -5.98
CA SER A 105 20.23 -0.01 -5.84
C SER A 105 19.95 0.84 -7.08
N VAL A 106 18.70 1.27 -7.20
CA VAL A 106 18.20 2.15 -8.26
C VAL A 106 18.02 3.55 -7.68
N THR A 107 18.73 4.54 -8.24
CA THR A 107 18.49 5.95 -7.89
C THR A 107 17.32 6.52 -8.70
N GLN A 108 16.79 7.67 -8.28
CA GLN A 108 15.74 8.37 -9.04
C GLN A 108 16.19 8.63 -10.49
N LYS A 109 17.45 9.03 -10.67
CA LYS A 109 18.02 9.29 -12.01
C LYS A 109 18.04 8.05 -12.88
N ASP A 110 18.45 6.90 -12.33
CA ASP A 110 18.48 5.63 -13.05
C ASP A 110 17.07 5.23 -13.50
N PHE A 111 16.10 5.34 -12.59
CA PHE A 111 14.68 5.06 -12.84
C PHE A 111 14.11 5.93 -13.96
N LEU A 112 14.25 7.26 -13.84
CA LEU A 112 13.76 8.22 -14.85
C LEU A 112 14.41 7.99 -16.22
N THR A 113 15.72 7.78 -16.24
CA THR A 113 16.48 7.54 -17.49
C THR A 113 16.04 6.25 -18.17
N PHE A 114 15.73 5.21 -17.39
CA PHE A 114 15.23 3.95 -17.93
C PHE A 114 13.90 4.13 -18.67
N PHE A 115 12.91 4.78 -18.05
CA PHE A 115 11.61 5.03 -18.70
C PHE A 115 11.68 6.00 -19.88
N GLU A 116 12.62 6.94 -19.85
CA GLU A 116 12.85 7.86 -20.95
C GLU A 116 13.49 7.16 -22.17
N LYS A 117 14.52 6.33 -21.96
CA LYS A 117 15.43 5.90 -23.03
C LYS A 117 15.48 4.40 -23.33
N LYS A 118 15.04 3.54 -22.41
CA LYS A 118 15.27 2.08 -22.50
C LYS A 118 14.00 1.25 -22.41
N CYS A 119 13.00 1.74 -21.68
CA CYS A 119 11.74 1.03 -21.48
C CYS A 119 11.02 0.88 -22.83
N GLU A 120 10.60 -0.34 -23.14
CA GLU A 120 9.76 -0.57 -24.30
C GLU A 120 8.36 -0.08 -23.96
N LYS A 121 7.72 0.60 -24.91
CA LYS A 121 6.40 1.23 -24.70
C LYS A 121 5.38 0.48 -25.53
N GLU A 122 4.26 0.10 -24.92
CA GLU A 122 3.11 -0.38 -25.67
C GLU A 122 2.54 0.75 -26.53
N GLU A 123 2.02 0.37 -27.71
CA GLU A 123 1.16 1.28 -28.46
C GLU A 123 -0.06 1.65 -27.59
N PRO A 124 -0.42 2.93 -27.50
CA PRO A 124 -1.56 3.34 -26.70
C PRO A 124 -2.83 2.66 -27.21
N LYS A 125 -3.45 1.84 -26.36
CA LYS A 125 -4.80 1.33 -26.65
C LYS A 125 -5.77 2.50 -26.67
N GLU A 126 -6.76 2.45 -27.56
CA GLU A 126 -7.77 3.49 -27.66
C GLU A 126 -8.48 3.70 -26.29
N GLY A 127 -8.48 4.93 -25.79
CA GLY A 127 -9.00 5.26 -24.45
C GLY A 127 -8.07 4.97 -23.27
N ALA A 128 -6.82 4.55 -23.50
CA ALA A 128 -5.83 4.39 -22.43
C ALA A 128 -5.41 5.74 -21.81
N ALA A 129 -5.09 5.73 -20.52
CA ALA A 129 -4.51 6.87 -19.85
C ALA A 129 -3.18 7.27 -20.51
N PRO A 130 -2.85 8.57 -20.57
CA PRO A 130 -1.57 9.03 -21.13
C PRO A 130 -0.41 8.39 -20.37
N ALA A 131 0.71 8.18 -21.07
CA ALA A 131 1.92 7.65 -20.45
C ALA A 131 2.38 8.57 -19.29
N PRO A 132 2.92 8.01 -18.19
CA PRO A 132 3.43 8.80 -17.07
C PRO A 132 4.45 9.85 -17.51
N SER A 133 4.32 11.07 -17.01
CA SER A 133 5.34 12.11 -17.21
C SER A 133 6.58 11.86 -16.36
N GLN A 134 7.68 12.58 -16.63
CA GLN A 134 8.88 12.54 -15.79
C GLN A 134 8.60 13.00 -14.36
N GLU A 135 7.68 13.97 -14.18
CA GLU A 135 7.27 14.40 -12.85
C GLU A 135 6.50 13.30 -12.11
N ASP A 136 5.58 12.62 -12.79
CA ASP A 136 4.83 11.51 -12.22
C ASP A 136 5.78 10.39 -11.80
N LEU A 137 6.68 9.96 -12.68
CA LEU A 137 7.69 8.95 -12.36
C LEU A 137 8.57 9.37 -11.17
N GLY A 138 8.89 10.65 -11.05
CA GLY A 138 9.62 11.19 -9.91
C GLY A 138 8.82 11.14 -8.60
N ARG A 139 7.51 11.43 -8.65
CA ARG A 139 6.60 11.28 -7.50
C ARG A 139 6.48 9.81 -7.09
N LEU A 140 6.31 8.90 -8.05
CA LEU A 140 6.28 7.46 -7.78
C LEU A 140 7.59 7.00 -7.16
N PHE A 141 8.74 7.43 -7.69
CA PHE A 141 10.03 7.04 -7.13
C PHE A 141 10.15 7.43 -5.65
N LYS A 142 9.77 8.66 -5.30
CA LYS A 142 9.73 9.11 -3.89
C LYS A 142 8.79 8.26 -3.03
N PHE A 143 7.69 7.77 -3.59
CA PHE A 143 6.79 6.85 -2.90
C PHE A 143 7.42 5.45 -2.70
N LEU A 144 8.23 4.99 -3.67
CA LEU A 144 8.95 3.72 -3.58
C LEU A 144 10.16 3.76 -2.63
N ASP A 145 10.82 4.92 -2.53
CA ASP A 145 11.89 5.22 -1.58
C ASP A 145 11.33 5.53 -0.19
N GLU A 146 10.73 4.51 0.44
CA GLU A 146 10.03 4.64 1.73
C GLU A 146 10.92 5.15 2.87
N LYS A 147 12.24 4.98 2.74
CA LYS A 147 13.24 5.42 3.72
C LYS A 147 13.83 6.80 3.42
N GLY A 148 13.55 7.38 2.24
CA GLY A 148 14.12 8.65 1.82
C GLY A 148 15.64 8.60 1.63
N GLU A 149 16.19 7.43 1.29
CA GLU A 149 17.63 7.22 1.09
C GLU A 149 18.11 7.73 -0.29
N GLY A 150 17.18 8.17 -1.14
CA GLY A 150 17.43 8.54 -2.53
C GLY A 150 17.62 7.34 -3.46
N SER A 151 17.40 6.11 -2.95
CA SER A 151 17.56 4.88 -3.71
C SER A 151 16.58 3.79 -3.28
N VAL A 152 16.19 2.94 -4.23
CA VAL A 152 15.37 1.75 -4.00
C VAL A 152 16.26 0.53 -4.18
N ASN A 153 16.35 -0.33 -3.16
CA ASN A 153 17.20 -1.52 -3.23
C ASN A 153 16.61 -2.60 -4.18
N LYS A 154 17.46 -3.56 -4.55
CA LYS A 154 17.08 -4.66 -5.45
C LYS A 154 15.87 -5.44 -4.94
N GLU A 155 15.86 -5.87 -3.69
CA GLU A 155 14.77 -6.66 -3.11
C GLU A 155 13.42 -5.96 -3.24
N ARG A 156 13.37 -4.65 -2.95
CA ARG A 156 12.18 -3.83 -3.05
C ARG A 156 11.67 -3.73 -4.48
N LEU A 157 12.57 -3.45 -5.44
CA LEU A 157 12.19 -3.38 -6.85
C LEU A 157 11.75 -4.74 -7.38
N MET A 158 12.43 -5.82 -6.98
CA MET A 158 12.10 -7.19 -7.36
C MET A 158 10.67 -7.54 -6.93
N LEU A 159 10.27 -7.17 -5.70
CA LEU A 159 8.90 -7.40 -5.23
C LEU A 159 7.84 -6.73 -6.12
N LEU A 160 8.15 -5.55 -6.68
CA LEU A 160 7.24 -4.78 -7.53
C LEU A 160 7.11 -5.37 -8.95
N ILE A 161 8.18 -5.96 -9.48
CA ILE A 161 8.19 -6.57 -10.83
C ILE A 161 7.74 -8.03 -10.84
N ARG A 162 7.65 -8.68 -9.67
CA ARG A 162 7.13 -10.05 -9.56
C ARG A 162 5.71 -10.13 -10.10
N THR A 163 5.45 -11.19 -10.86
CA THR A 163 4.09 -11.53 -11.27
C THR A 163 3.57 -12.57 -10.29
N CYS A 164 2.80 -12.12 -9.32
CA CYS A 164 2.13 -13.02 -8.39
C CYS A 164 0.73 -13.35 -8.91
N MET A 165 0.26 -14.56 -8.59
CA MET A 165 -1.10 -15.00 -8.86
C MET A 165 -1.69 -15.66 -7.61
N LYS A 166 -2.98 -15.41 -7.36
CA LYS A 166 -3.75 -16.09 -6.33
C LYS A 166 -4.42 -17.34 -6.91
N VAL A 167 -4.52 -18.37 -6.09
CA VAL A 167 -5.22 -19.61 -6.40
C VAL A 167 -6.72 -19.39 -6.19
N LEU A 168 -7.51 -19.52 -7.26
CA LEU A 168 -8.98 -19.40 -7.25
C LEU A 168 -9.69 -20.75 -7.11
N LYS A 169 -9.04 -21.83 -7.56
CA LYS A 169 -9.54 -23.20 -7.48
C LYS A 169 -8.39 -24.09 -7.05
N ASP A 170 -8.70 -25.10 -6.25
CA ASP A 170 -7.71 -26.11 -5.86
C ASP A 170 -7.00 -26.67 -7.10
N GLY A 171 -5.68 -26.74 -7.00
CA GLY A 171 -4.82 -27.16 -8.09
C GLY A 171 -3.70 -28.06 -7.59
N LEU A 172 -2.89 -28.53 -8.53
CA LEU A 172 -1.70 -29.31 -8.24
C LEU A 172 -0.49 -28.56 -8.77
N ILE A 173 0.60 -28.62 -8.02
CA ILE A 173 1.93 -28.27 -8.51
C ILE A 173 2.64 -29.57 -8.86
N THR A 174 3.16 -29.64 -10.09
CA THR A 174 3.87 -30.82 -10.60
C THR A 174 5.32 -30.49 -10.94
N ASP A 175 6.18 -31.49 -11.06
CA ASP A 175 7.59 -31.32 -11.44
C ASP A 175 7.78 -30.97 -12.93
N ASN A 176 6.84 -31.34 -13.79
CA ASN A 176 6.88 -31.15 -15.24
C ASN A 176 5.68 -30.35 -15.79
N ALA A 177 5.89 -29.70 -16.94
CA ALA A 177 4.88 -29.01 -17.73
C ALA A 177 3.80 -29.97 -18.23
N SER A 178 4.15 -31.19 -18.63
CA SER A 178 3.19 -32.22 -19.05
C SER A 178 2.26 -32.61 -17.90
N ILE A 179 0.93 -32.53 -18.11
CA ILE A 179 -0.05 -33.07 -17.16
C ILE A 179 -0.03 -34.60 -17.15
N ALA A 180 0.23 -35.22 -18.30
CA ALA A 180 0.23 -36.67 -18.43
C ALA A 180 1.44 -37.32 -17.73
N ASP A 181 2.60 -36.68 -17.84
CA ASP A 181 3.87 -37.24 -17.35
C ASP A 181 4.36 -36.61 -16.04
N GLY A 182 3.73 -35.52 -15.60
CA GLY A 182 4.13 -34.77 -14.41
C GLY A 182 3.75 -35.48 -13.12
N GLN A 183 4.71 -35.62 -12.20
CA GLN A 183 4.44 -36.11 -10.86
C GLN A 183 3.87 -34.97 -10.01
N THR A 184 2.83 -35.28 -9.23
CA THR A 184 2.26 -34.33 -8.28
C THR A 184 3.22 -34.13 -7.11
N LEU A 185 3.70 -32.90 -6.94
CA LEU A 185 4.55 -32.52 -5.80
C LEU A 185 3.69 -32.16 -4.59
N ARG A 186 2.68 -31.29 -4.75
CA ARG A 186 1.65 -31.03 -3.73
C ARG A 186 0.36 -30.45 -4.29
N ARG A 187 -0.65 -30.36 -3.43
CA ARG A 187 -1.89 -29.61 -3.70
C ARG A 187 -1.72 -28.14 -3.33
N LEU A 188 -2.28 -27.26 -4.16
CA LEU A 188 -2.45 -25.83 -3.90
C LEU A 188 -3.91 -25.58 -3.51
N GLU A 189 -4.11 -24.86 -2.43
CA GLU A 189 -5.44 -24.53 -1.90
C GLU A 189 -5.91 -23.15 -2.36
N VAL A 190 -7.23 -22.96 -2.48
CA VAL A 190 -7.82 -21.63 -2.72
C VAL A 190 -7.32 -20.60 -1.71
N GLY A 191 -6.85 -19.46 -2.23
CA GLY A 191 -6.30 -18.37 -1.45
C GLY A 191 -4.78 -18.43 -1.23
N GLU A 192 -4.10 -19.49 -1.66
CA GLU A 192 -2.63 -19.49 -1.74
C GLU A 192 -2.12 -18.54 -2.83
N VAL A 193 -0.87 -18.09 -2.69
CA VAL A 193 -0.20 -17.21 -3.65
C VAL A 193 1.01 -17.91 -4.25
N VAL A 194 1.19 -17.73 -5.55
CA VAL A 194 2.35 -18.21 -6.30
C VAL A 194 3.00 -17.09 -7.09
N GLU A 195 4.33 -17.11 -7.15
CA GLU A 195 5.13 -16.26 -8.04
C GLU A 195 5.34 -16.98 -9.37
N VAL A 196 4.98 -16.34 -10.48
CA VAL A 196 5.16 -16.87 -11.83
C VAL A 196 6.60 -16.63 -12.30
N LEU A 197 7.32 -17.72 -12.58
CA LEU A 197 8.72 -17.72 -12.98
C LEU A 197 8.92 -17.80 -14.49
N SER A 198 7.99 -18.43 -15.22
CA SER A 198 8.06 -18.56 -16.68
C SER A 198 6.88 -17.87 -17.37
N SER A 199 7.05 -17.57 -18.67
CA SER A 199 5.90 -17.25 -19.51
C SER A 199 4.91 -18.42 -19.53
N PRO A 200 3.59 -18.17 -19.52
CA PRO A 200 2.59 -19.22 -19.68
C PRO A 200 2.76 -19.93 -21.02
N ALA A 201 2.64 -21.26 -21.02
CA ALA A 201 2.70 -22.12 -22.19
C ALA A 201 1.57 -23.15 -22.14
N ALA A 202 1.04 -23.53 -23.31
CA ALA A 202 0.06 -24.60 -23.41
C ALA A 202 0.74 -25.96 -23.20
N ASP A 203 0.10 -26.81 -22.41
CA ASP A 203 0.38 -28.24 -22.34
C ASP A 203 0.07 -28.88 -23.70
N GLY A 204 1.04 -29.58 -24.29
CA GLY A 204 0.95 -30.09 -25.66
C GLY A 204 -0.18 -31.09 -25.89
N ASP A 205 -0.58 -31.83 -24.85
CA ASP A 205 -1.59 -32.88 -24.95
C ASP A 205 -3.00 -32.39 -24.60
N THR A 206 -3.10 -31.48 -23.64
CA THR A 206 -4.39 -31.05 -23.09
C THR A 206 -4.78 -29.61 -23.44
N GLU A 207 -3.89 -28.84 -24.05
CA GLU A 207 -4.01 -27.40 -24.33
C GLU A 207 -4.24 -26.54 -23.08
N VAL A 208 -4.03 -27.09 -21.89
CA VAL A 208 -4.14 -26.37 -20.61
C VAL A 208 -2.99 -25.38 -20.51
N MET A 209 -3.28 -24.13 -20.20
CA MET A 209 -2.24 -23.12 -19.98
C MET A 209 -1.58 -23.32 -18.64
N ARG A 210 -0.26 -23.51 -18.64
CA ARG A 210 0.55 -23.77 -17.46
C ARG A 210 1.71 -22.79 -17.38
N ALA A 211 2.21 -22.56 -16.19
CA ALA A 211 3.46 -21.84 -15.98
C ALA A 211 4.26 -22.49 -14.87
N LYS A 212 5.59 -22.31 -14.93
CA LYS A 212 6.45 -22.62 -13.81
C LYS A 212 6.26 -21.52 -12.76
N CYS A 213 5.94 -21.94 -11.54
CA CYS A 213 5.63 -21.09 -10.41
C CYS A 213 6.47 -21.48 -9.19
N ARG A 214 6.64 -20.54 -8.27
CA ARG A 214 7.17 -20.76 -6.91
C ARG A 214 6.09 -20.40 -5.89
N THR A 215 5.81 -21.29 -4.96
CA THR A 215 4.84 -21.02 -3.89
C THR A 215 5.41 -20.03 -2.87
N THR A 216 4.58 -19.10 -2.37
CA THR A 216 5.04 -18.14 -1.35
C THR A 216 5.15 -18.76 0.04
N LYS A 217 4.40 -19.83 0.29
CA LYS A 217 4.29 -20.52 1.58
C LYS A 217 5.51 -21.36 1.95
N ASP A 218 6.03 -22.10 0.98
CA ASP A 218 7.05 -23.13 1.17
C ASP A 218 8.20 -23.04 0.15
N GLY A 219 8.15 -22.09 -0.79
CA GLY A 219 9.20 -21.90 -1.79
C GLY A 219 9.31 -23.00 -2.83
N LEU A 220 8.36 -23.94 -2.86
CA LEU A 220 8.34 -25.07 -3.79
C LEU A 220 8.14 -24.57 -5.22
N GLU A 221 9.02 -25.01 -6.11
CA GLU A 221 8.92 -24.73 -7.54
C GLU A 221 8.32 -25.90 -8.31
N GLY A 222 7.51 -25.57 -9.31
CA GLY A 222 6.89 -26.56 -10.18
C GLY A 222 5.90 -25.91 -11.13
N TRP A 223 5.21 -26.74 -11.90
CA TRP A 223 4.26 -26.32 -12.91
C TRP A 223 2.84 -26.32 -12.36
N VAL A 224 2.14 -25.22 -12.61
CA VAL A 224 0.77 -25.00 -12.14
C VAL A 224 -0.10 -24.60 -13.32
N SER A 225 -1.33 -25.09 -13.34
CA SER A 225 -2.32 -24.69 -14.34
C SER A 225 -2.83 -23.28 -14.04
N ILE A 226 -2.76 -22.37 -15.01
CA ILE A 226 -3.33 -21.02 -14.94
C ILE A 226 -4.79 -21.06 -15.36
N SER A 227 -5.08 -21.68 -16.50
CA SER A 227 -6.43 -21.85 -17.04
C SER A 227 -6.56 -23.17 -17.79
N GLY A 228 -7.71 -23.84 -17.60
CA GLY A 228 -8.06 -25.05 -18.31
C GLY A 228 -8.59 -24.78 -19.72
N ASN A 229 -8.56 -25.81 -20.56
CA ASN A 229 -9.07 -25.79 -21.94
C ASN A 229 -10.60 -25.59 -22.04
N GLN A 230 -11.36 -25.85 -20.97
CA GLN A 230 -12.81 -25.62 -20.90
C GLN A 230 -13.17 -24.28 -20.20
N GLY A 231 -12.28 -23.30 -20.22
CA GLY A 231 -12.56 -21.95 -19.69
C GLY A 231 -12.50 -21.82 -18.16
N SER A 232 -12.05 -22.86 -17.44
CA SER A 232 -11.80 -22.75 -15.99
C SER A 232 -10.56 -21.90 -15.72
N VAL A 233 -10.67 -20.94 -14.80
CA VAL A 233 -9.53 -20.15 -14.31
C VAL A 233 -9.11 -20.69 -12.95
N PHE A 234 -7.84 -21.09 -12.83
CA PHE A 234 -7.25 -21.63 -11.60
C PHE A 234 -6.40 -20.59 -10.89
N LEU A 235 -5.68 -19.75 -11.65
CA LEU A 235 -4.85 -18.67 -11.15
C LEU A 235 -5.33 -17.33 -11.69
N GLN A 236 -5.36 -16.32 -10.82
CA GLN A 236 -5.65 -14.93 -11.20
C GLN A 236 -4.51 -14.03 -10.77
N GLU A 237 -4.09 -13.11 -11.64
CA GLU A 237 -3.08 -12.10 -11.30
C GLU A 237 -3.49 -11.31 -10.05
N GLY A 238 -2.58 -11.21 -9.08
CA GLY A 238 -2.89 -10.71 -7.74
C GLY A 238 -1.88 -11.24 -6.72
N GLY A 239 -2.28 -11.38 -5.45
CA GLY A 239 -1.40 -12.03 -4.46
C GLY A 239 -0.47 -11.11 -3.67
N THR A 240 -0.30 -9.85 -4.08
CA THR A 240 0.50 -8.87 -3.33
C THR A 240 -0.34 -7.94 -2.47
N VAL A 241 -1.66 -8.01 -2.57
CA VAL A 241 -2.60 -7.20 -1.77
C VAL A 241 -3.51 -8.14 -0.99
N PHE A 242 -3.62 -7.89 0.31
CA PHE A 242 -4.52 -8.62 1.21
C PHE A 242 -5.53 -7.65 1.81
N LYS A 243 -6.74 -8.14 2.03
CA LYS A 243 -7.80 -7.47 2.76
C LYS A 243 -7.81 -7.99 4.19
N VAL A 244 -7.91 -7.07 5.13
CA VAL A 244 -8.13 -7.37 6.53
C VAL A 244 -9.58 -7.82 6.69
N VAL A 245 -9.82 -9.07 7.06
CA VAL A 245 -11.19 -9.62 7.25
C VAL A 245 -11.64 -9.57 8.70
N LYS A 246 -10.69 -9.46 9.64
CA LYS A 246 -10.94 -9.28 11.07
C LYS A 246 -9.90 -8.32 11.65
N GLU A 247 -10.33 -7.47 12.59
CA GLU A 247 -9.43 -6.51 13.24
C GLU A 247 -8.21 -7.20 13.84
N ILE A 248 -7.03 -6.62 13.61
CA ILE A 248 -5.76 -7.18 14.07
C ILE A 248 -4.72 -6.08 14.34
N ILE A 249 -3.84 -6.32 15.31
CA ILE A 249 -2.71 -5.47 15.61
C ILE A 249 -1.59 -5.70 14.59
N MET A 250 -1.07 -4.60 14.02
CA MET A 250 0.19 -4.57 13.31
C MET A 250 1.32 -4.32 14.32
N THR A 251 2.33 -5.18 14.33
CA THR A 251 3.51 -5.03 15.20
C THR A 251 4.72 -4.54 14.42
N ASP A 252 5.67 -3.90 15.11
CA ASP A 252 6.88 -3.40 14.47
C ASP A 252 7.88 -4.54 14.13
N SER A 253 7.83 -5.65 14.88
CA SER A 253 8.73 -6.81 14.79
C SER A 253 8.04 -8.12 14.37
N PHE A 254 8.83 -9.07 13.86
CA PHE A 254 8.37 -10.41 13.45
C PHE A 254 8.09 -11.32 14.64
N GLU A 255 8.86 -11.19 15.71
CA GLU A 255 8.63 -11.88 16.97
C GLU A 255 7.65 -11.10 17.84
N LEU A 256 6.65 -11.76 18.42
CA LEU A 256 5.70 -11.08 19.30
C LEU A 256 6.29 -10.70 20.67
N ASP A 257 7.35 -11.38 21.10
CA ASP A 257 7.96 -11.24 22.42
C ASP A 257 9.21 -10.32 22.46
N SER A 258 9.53 -9.63 21.35
CA SER A 258 10.67 -8.71 21.25
C SER A 258 10.61 -7.57 22.29
N GLU A 259 11.74 -7.06 22.77
CA GLU A 259 11.74 -5.93 23.72
C GLU A 259 11.05 -4.66 23.17
N ASP A 260 11.07 -4.45 21.86
CA ASP A 260 10.34 -3.38 21.17
C ASP A 260 8.81 -3.50 21.26
N SER A 261 8.27 -4.70 21.55
CA SER A 261 6.82 -4.90 21.77
C SER A 261 6.37 -4.50 23.18
N LYS A 262 7.30 -4.09 24.05
CA LYS A 262 7.05 -3.72 25.45
C LYS A 262 7.01 -2.21 25.70
N ASP A 263 7.13 -1.36 24.67
CA ASP A 263 6.94 0.07 24.85
C ASP A 263 5.45 0.39 25.05
N VAL A 264 5.02 0.32 26.33
CA VAL A 264 3.63 0.55 26.77
C VAL A 264 3.15 1.97 26.46
N THR A 265 4.05 2.89 26.09
CA THR A 265 3.70 4.29 25.79
C THR A 265 3.15 4.49 24.38
N LYS A 266 3.33 3.52 23.47
CA LYS A 266 2.90 3.62 22.08
C LYS A 266 1.65 2.76 21.85
N GLU A 267 0.51 3.40 21.55
CA GLU A 267 -0.70 2.65 21.19
C GLU A 267 -0.43 1.80 19.92
N PRO A 268 -0.72 0.49 19.94
CA PRO A 268 -0.45 -0.39 18.80
C PRO A 268 -1.37 -0.03 17.63
N ARG A 269 -0.79 -0.01 16.41
CA ARG A 269 -1.57 0.22 15.19
C ARG A 269 -2.53 -0.95 14.96
N LYS A 270 -3.84 -0.71 15.05
CA LYS A 270 -4.88 -1.71 14.78
C LYS A 270 -5.45 -1.57 13.39
N LEU A 271 -5.24 -2.55 12.53
CA LEU A 271 -5.87 -2.64 11.22
C LEU A 271 -7.33 -3.07 11.36
N ARG A 272 -8.25 -2.29 10.79
CA ARG A 272 -9.69 -2.55 10.80
C ARG A 272 -10.09 -3.48 9.66
N ALA A 273 -11.17 -4.22 9.87
CA ALA A 273 -11.78 -5.01 8.80
C ALA A 273 -12.11 -4.12 7.58
N GLY A 274 -11.78 -4.61 6.39
CA GLY A 274 -11.90 -3.88 5.13
C GLY A 274 -10.65 -3.09 4.71
N GLU A 275 -9.69 -2.84 5.62
CA GLU A 275 -8.42 -2.22 5.23
C GLU A 275 -7.64 -3.11 4.25
N LEU A 276 -6.97 -2.47 3.30
CA LEU A 276 -6.09 -3.15 2.35
C LEU A 276 -4.64 -2.96 2.77
N ILE A 277 -3.88 -4.05 2.71
CA ILE A 277 -2.44 -4.06 2.95
C ILE A 277 -1.71 -4.57 1.71
N GLU A 278 -0.51 -4.06 1.49
CA GLU A 278 0.39 -4.47 0.42
C GLU A 278 1.56 -5.25 1.03
N VAL A 279 1.82 -6.46 0.53
CA VAL A 279 2.88 -7.33 1.05
C VAL A 279 4.25 -6.68 0.82
N ARG A 280 5.13 -6.82 1.81
CA ARG A 280 6.56 -6.44 1.79
C ARG A 280 7.44 -7.66 1.95
N VAL A 281 7.02 -8.59 2.80
CA VAL A 281 7.61 -9.92 2.96
C VAL A 281 6.45 -10.90 3.02
N PHE A 282 6.48 -11.93 2.17
CA PHE A 282 5.46 -12.97 2.16
C PHE A 282 5.43 -13.76 3.48
N GLU A 283 4.44 -14.63 3.58
CA GLU A 283 4.19 -15.43 4.76
C GLU A 283 5.41 -16.24 5.21
N SER A 284 5.72 -16.14 6.50
CA SER A 284 6.71 -16.95 7.17
C SER A 284 6.19 -17.35 8.54
N LYS A 285 6.57 -18.54 8.99
CA LYS A 285 6.19 -19.05 10.31
C LYS A 285 7.11 -18.48 11.37
N GLU A 286 6.53 -17.84 12.38
CA GLU A 286 7.24 -17.45 13.59
C GLU A 286 7.35 -18.70 14.49
N GLU A 287 8.54 -19.27 14.63
CA GLU A 287 8.70 -20.58 15.29
C GLU A 287 8.31 -20.58 16.77
N LYS A 288 8.44 -19.45 17.48
CA LYS A 288 8.08 -19.35 18.90
C LYS A 288 6.57 -19.41 19.13
N SER A 289 5.80 -18.63 18.37
CA SER A 289 4.35 -18.53 18.53
C SER A 289 3.58 -19.56 17.71
N GLY A 290 4.23 -20.13 16.69
CA GLY A 290 3.61 -20.97 15.67
C GLY A 290 2.79 -20.21 14.63
N LEU A 291 2.70 -18.88 14.73
CA LEU A 291 1.87 -18.06 13.87
C LEU A 291 2.50 -17.85 12.50
N VAL A 292 1.66 -17.84 11.47
CA VAL A 292 2.07 -17.45 10.11
C VAL A 292 1.87 -15.95 9.96
N ARG A 293 2.96 -15.22 9.72
CA ARG A 293 2.99 -13.76 9.70
C ARG A 293 3.58 -13.28 8.38
N LEU A 294 3.13 -12.12 7.93
CA LEU A 294 3.70 -11.42 6.78
C LEU A 294 4.04 -9.98 7.15
N LYS A 295 5.02 -9.39 6.46
CA LYS A 295 5.33 -7.96 6.59
C LYS A 295 4.56 -7.22 5.52
N CYS A 296 3.93 -6.10 5.85
CA CYS A 296 3.11 -5.35 4.92
C CYS A 296 3.16 -3.84 5.17
N LYS A 297 2.65 -3.10 4.18
CA LYS A 297 2.31 -1.68 4.28
C LYS A 297 0.81 -1.51 4.22
N ALA A 298 0.22 -0.82 5.18
CA ALA A 298 -1.19 -0.44 5.12
C ALA A 298 -1.41 0.61 4.03
N LYS A 299 -2.40 0.37 3.15
CA LYS A 299 -2.72 1.32 2.07
C LYS A 299 -3.46 2.57 2.55
N SER A 300 -4.04 2.52 3.75
CA SER A 300 -4.84 3.59 4.36
C SER A 300 -3.98 4.74 4.88
N ASP A 301 -2.86 4.43 5.52
CA ASP A 301 -2.00 5.41 6.20
C ASP A 301 -0.50 5.21 5.95
N GLY A 302 -0.11 4.16 5.22
CA GLY A 302 1.28 3.86 4.92
C GLY A 302 2.05 3.15 6.05
N ALA A 303 1.39 2.75 7.14
CA ALA A 303 2.04 2.08 8.26
C ALA A 303 2.70 0.77 7.82
N LEU A 304 3.95 0.55 8.22
CA LEU A 304 4.74 -0.65 7.92
C LEU A 304 4.85 -1.52 9.15
N GLY A 305 4.61 -2.82 9.00
CA GLY A 305 4.75 -3.76 10.11
C GLY A 305 4.35 -5.19 9.77
N TRP A 306 4.34 -6.02 10.79
CA TRP A 306 4.02 -7.45 10.72
C TRP A 306 2.61 -7.74 11.17
N VAL A 307 1.92 -8.60 10.44
CA VAL A 307 0.53 -8.98 10.69
C VAL A 307 0.39 -10.48 10.57
N THR A 308 -0.40 -11.08 11.45
CA THR A 308 -0.72 -12.50 11.43
C THR A 308 -1.80 -12.79 10.40
N ILE A 309 -1.60 -13.79 9.55
CA ILE A 309 -2.57 -14.18 8.51
C ILE A 309 -3.68 -15.04 9.13
N VAL A 310 -3.28 -16.06 9.89
CA VAL A 310 -4.16 -17.00 10.59
C VAL A 310 -3.68 -17.18 12.01
N GLY A 311 -4.56 -16.98 12.99
CA GLY A 311 -4.26 -17.20 14.41
C GLY A 311 -4.24 -18.68 14.79
N ASN A 312 -3.70 -19.00 15.98
CA ASN A 312 -3.58 -20.37 16.49
C ASN A 312 -4.91 -21.15 16.57
N ALA A 313 -6.04 -20.46 16.70
CA ALA A 313 -7.38 -21.05 16.70
C ALA A 313 -8.01 -21.16 15.28
N GLY A 314 -7.21 -21.02 14.21
CA GLY A 314 -7.69 -21.04 12.82
C GLY A 314 -8.41 -19.77 12.36
N THR A 315 -8.45 -18.72 13.20
CA THR A 315 -9.08 -17.44 12.82
C THR A 315 -8.28 -16.77 11.71
N LYS A 316 -8.89 -16.60 10.52
CA LYS A 316 -8.31 -15.83 9.42
C LYS A 316 -8.46 -14.33 9.70
N PHE A 317 -7.38 -13.58 9.61
CA PHE A 317 -7.34 -12.12 9.75
C PHE A 317 -7.09 -11.43 8.41
N LEU A 318 -6.42 -12.11 7.49
CA LEU A 318 -6.10 -11.60 6.16
C LEU A 318 -6.63 -12.56 5.09
N GLU A 319 -7.09 -12.00 3.98
CA GLU A 319 -7.51 -12.72 2.79
C GLU A 319 -6.89 -12.04 1.56
N VAL A 320 -6.34 -12.82 0.64
CA VAL A 320 -5.78 -12.28 -0.60
C VAL A 320 -6.89 -11.66 -1.47
N VAL A 321 -6.64 -10.45 -2.00
CA VAL A 321 -7.60 -9.73 -2.86
C VAL A 321 -7.60 -10.25 -4.28
#